data_AF-A0A538K730-F1
#
_entry.id   AF-A0A538K730-F1
#
_cell.length_a   1.000
_cell.length_b   1.000
_cell.length_c   1.000
_cell.angle_alpha   90.00
_cell.angle_beta   90.00
_cell.angle_gamma   90.00
#
_symmetry.space_group_name_H-M   'P 1'
#
loop_
_entity.id
_entity.type
_entity.pdbx_description
1 polymer ?
#
loop_
_entity_poly.entity_id
_entity_poly.type
_entity_poly.pdbx_seq_one_letter_code
_entity_poly.pdbx_strand_id
1 'polypeptide(L)' 'SSFYPRGFKRRSLELEGRFGAEVVAGLRRRGHEVTVAPDWSLGRVTAVEKAAGELRAAANPRGMQGYATGR' A
#
# COMPACT_ATOMS: atom_id res chain seq x y z
N SER A 1 -9.17 -6.42 15.61
CA SER A 1 -8.84 -7.33 14.50
C SER A 1 -10.14 -7.94 13.99
N SER A 2 -10.39 -7.89 12.68
CA SER A 2 -11.70 -8.22 12.10
C SER A 2 -11.86 -9.71 11.76
N PHE A 3 -10.75 -10.43 11.54
CA PHE A 3 -10.76 -11.84 11.14
C PHE A 3 -10.40 -12.73 12.32
N TYR A 4 -11.09 -13.87 12.48
CA TYR A 4 -10.75 -14.89 13.48
C TYR A 4 -9.29 -15.37 13.30
N PRO A 5 -8.50 -15.62 14.37
CA PRO A 5 -8.84 -15.55 15.81
C PRO A 5 -8.69 -14.16 16.44
N ARG A 6 -8.67 -13.10 15.63
CA ARG A 6 -8.63 -11.69 16.06
C ARG A 6 -7.38 -11.29 16.84
N GLY A 7 -6.25 -11.95 16.53
CA GLY A 7 -4.93 -11.58 17.05
C GLY A 7 -4.53 -10.14 16.67
N PHE A 8 -3.59 -9.59 17.44
CA PHE A 8 -3.09 -8.23 17.28
C PHE A 8 -1.56 -8.22 17.43
N LYS A 9 -0.87 -7.51 16.53
CA LYS A 9 0.57 -7.28 16.60
C LYS A 9 0.84 -5.84 17.01
N ARG A 10 1.29 -5.63 18.26
CA ARG A 10 1.56 -4.31 18.80
C ARG A 10 2.74 -3.66 18.07
N ARG A 11 2.64 -2.37 17.73
CA ARG A 11 3.70 -1.56 17.05
C ARG A 11 4.14 -2.06 15.67
N SER A 12 3.52 -3.12 15.14
CA SER A 12 3.81 -3.64 13.81
C SER A 12 3.49 -2.60 12.75
N LEU A 13 4.44 -2.40 11.83
CA LEU A 13 4.29 -1.55 10.66
C LEU A 13 4.93 -2.25 9.46
N GLU A 14 4.21 -2.30 8.34
CA GLU A 14 4.71 -2.91 7.10
C GLU A 14 4.83 -1.85 6.01
N LEU A 15 5.96 -1.83 5.30
CA LEU A 15 6.23 -0.91 4.19
C LEU A 15 6.80 -1.68 2.99
N GLU A 16 6.59 -1.19 1.77
CA GLU A 16 7.24 -1.74 0.58
C GLU A 16 8.74 -1.41 0.54
N GLY A 17 9.54 -2.26 -0.12
CA GLY A 17 11.00 -2.11 -0.22
C GLY A 17 11.50 -0.88 -0.97
N ARG A 18 10.61 -0.18 -1.68
CA ARG A 18 10.92 1.06 -2.42
C ARG A 18 11.04 2.30 -1.54
N PHE A 19 10.71 2.21 -0.26
CA PHE A 19 11.01 3.28 0.69
C PHE A 19 12.51 3.30 1.01
N GLY A 20 13.08 4.49 1.14
CA GLY A 20 14.49 4.65 1.47
C GLY A 20 14.87 4.02 2.82
N ALA A 21 16.10 3.51 2.92
CA ALA A 21 16.60 2.85 4.12
C ALA A 21 16.58 3.79 5.35
N GLU A 22 16.74 5.10 5.14
CA GLU A 22 16.66 6.14 6.15
C GLU A 22 15.26 6.28 6.75
N VAL A 23 14.20 6.07 5.94
CA VAL A 23 12.80 6.06 6.41
C VAL A 23 12.58 4.86 7.33
N VAL A 24 13.00 3.66 6.90
CA VAL A 24 12.90 2.43 7.70
C VAL A 24 13.66 2.59 9.03
N ALA A 25 14.90 3.09 8.97
CA ALA A 25 15.70 3.34 10.18
C ALA A 25 15.06 4.39 11.10
N GLY A 26 14.52 5.47 10.53
CA GLY A 26 13.83 6.52 11.27
C GLY A 26 12.55 6.04 11.96
N LEU A 27 11.81 5.11 11.34
CA LEU A 27 10.63 4.50 11.95
C LEU A 27 11.02 3.53 13.07
N ARG A 28 12.06 2.71 12.87
CA ARG A 28 12.60 1.83 13.93
C ARG A 28 13.09 2.61 15.14
N ARG A 29 13.80 3.72 14.94
CA ARG A 29 14.24 4.61 16.05
C ARG A 29 13.07 5.20 16.85
N ARG A 30 11.92 5.41 16.21
CA ARG A 30 10.68 5.87 16.87
C ARG A 30 9.91 4.75 17.57
N GLY A 31 10.41 3.52 17.55
CA GLY A 31 9.85 2.37 18.27
C GLY A 31 8.87 1.51 17.46
N HIS A 32 8.83 1.66 16.13
CA HIS A 32 8.05 0.79 15.26
C HIS A 32 8.77 -0.54 14.99
N GLU A 33 8.00 -1.63 14.98
CA GLU A 33 8.46 -2.94 14.51
C GLU A 33 8.22 -3.02 13.00
N VAL A 34 9.23 -2.62 12.23
CA VAL A 34 9.12 -2.44 10.77
C VAL A 34 9.47 -3.72 10.02
N THR A 35 8.49 -4.26 9.29
CA THR A 35 8.65 -5.30 8.27
C THR A 35 8.73 -4.64 6.89
N VAL A 36 9.75 -4.99 6.10
CA VAL A 36 9.89 -4.53 4.72
C VAL A 36 9.39 -5.63 3.78
N ALA A 37 8.29 -5.35 3.08
CA ALA A 37 7.66 -6.21 2.09
C ALA A 37 8.29 -5.99 0.70
N PRO A 38 8.04 -6.88 -0.29
CA PRO A 38 8.49 -6.67 -1.65
C PRO A 38 7.96 -5.37 -2.26
N ASP A 39 8.68 -4.83 -3.23
CA ASP A 39 8.48 -3.50 -3.79
C ASP A 39 7.06 -3.18 -4.30
N TRP A 40 6.32 -4.16 -4.79
CA TRP A 40 5.00 -3.99 -5.40
C TRP A 40 3.98 -4.98 -4.86
N SER A 41 3.88 -5.07 -3.54
CA SER A 41 3.12 -6.12 -2.84
C SER A 41 1.93 -5.61 -2.00
N LEU A 42 1.90 -4.33 -1.65
CA LEU A 42 0.90 -3.77 -0.74
C LEU A 42 -0.16 -2.92 -1.46
N GLY A 43 -1.43 -3.28 -1.26
CA GLY A 43 -2.59 -2.53 -1.77
C GLY A 43 -3.11 -3.00 -3.13
N ARG A 44 -4.43 -2.85 -3.33
CA ARG A 44 -5.16 -3.18 -4.57
C ARG A 44 -6.15 -2.06 -4.88
N VAL A 45 -5.61 -0.86 -5.08
CA VAL A 45 -6.40 0.36 -5.27
C VAL A 45 -6.94 0.44 -6.71
N THR A 46 -8.16 0.93 -6.83
CA THR A 46 -8.80 1.36 -8.08
C THR A 46 -9.42 2.72 -7.82
N ALA A 47 -9.34 3.64 -8.78
CA ALA A 47 -9.87 4.98 -8.64
C ALA A 47 -10.44 5.48 -9.98
N VAL A 48 -11.46 6.33 -9.89
CA VAL A 48 -12.02 7.10 -11.00
C VAL A 48 -12.25 8.54 -10.54
N GLU A 49 -12.11 9.48 -11.46
CA GLU A 49 -12.32 10.91 -11.23
C GLU A 49 -13.13 11.50 -12.38
N LYS A 50 -13.98 12.49 -12.08
CA LYS A 50 -14.55 13.39 -13.07
C LYS A 50 -13.97 14.79 -12.85
N ALA A 51 -13.17 15.28 -13.79
CA ALA A 51 -12.51 16.57 -13.70
C ALA A 51 -12.74 17.36 -14.99
N ALA A 52 -13.27 18.58 -14.88
CA ALA A 52 -13.52 19.48 -16.02
C ALA A 52 -14.29 18.84 -17.20
N GLY A 53 -15.24 17.94 -16.90
CA GLY A 53 -16.03 17.24 -17.92
C GLY A 53 -15.36 16.00 -18.51
N GLU A 54 -14.10 15.73 -18.17
CA GLU A 54 -13.35 14.53 -18.54
C GLU A 54 -13.50 13.44 -17.45
N LEU A 55 -13.53 12.17 -17.88
CA LEU A 55 -13.45 11.01 -16.98
C LEU A 55 -12.04 10.44 -17.00
N ARG A 56 -11.48 10.19 -15.82
CA ARG A 56 -10.15 9.59 -15.63
C ARG A 56 -10.27 8.35 -14.76
N ALA A 57 -9.43 7.36 -15.04
CA ALA A 57 -9.40 6.11 -14.28
C ALA A 57 -7.95 5.66 -14.04
N ALA A 58 -7.71 5.04 -12.90
CA ALA A 58 -6.44 4.42 -12.56
C ALA A 58 -6.67 3.10 -11.81
N ALA A 59 -5.80 2.13 -12.07
CA ALA A 59 -5.77 0.86 -11.35
C ALA A 59 -4.34 0.56 -10.90
N ASN A 60 -4.23 -0.13 -9.76
CA ASN A 60 -2.95 -0.57 -9.25
C ASN A 60 -2.29 -1.59 -10.20
N PRO A 61 -0.95 -1.54 -10.39
CA PRO A 61 -0.23 -2.52 -11.22
C PRO A 61 0.18 -3.79 -10.46
N ARG A 62 -0.13 -3.88 -9.16
CA ARG A 62 0.40 -4.94 -8.28
C ARG A 62 -0.26 -6.28 -8.60
N GLY A 63 0.56 -7.32 -8.75
CA GLY A 63 0.09 -8.64 -9.15
C GLY A 63 -0.40 -8.72 -10.60
N MET A 64 -0.17 -7.68 -11.42
CA MET A 64 -0.53 -7.65 -12.85
C MET A 64 -1.98 -8.03 -13.15
N GLN A 65 -2.90 -7.65 -12.25
CA GLN A 65 -4.32 -8.03 -12.32
C GLN A 65 -5.25 -6.83 -12.38
N GLY A 66 -4.97 -5.77 -11.60
CA GLY A 66 -5.75 -4.53 -11.66
C GLY A 66 -5.55 -3.81 -12.99
N TYR A 67 -6.63 -3.36 -13.61
CA TYR A 67 -6.58 -2.65 -14.89
C TYR A 67 -7.70 -1.61 -14.99
N ALA A 68 -7.40 -0.47 -15.62
CA ALA A 68 -8.36 0.59 -15.89
C ALA A 68 -8.61 0.71 -17.39
N THR A 69 -9.84 0.97 -17.78
CA THR A 69 -10.26 1.16 -19.18
C THR A 69 -11.23 2.33 -19.28
N GLY A 70 -11.30 2.99 -20.43
CA GLY A 70 -12.12 4.18 -20.66
C GLY A 70 -12.17 4.54 -22.15
N ARG A 71 -13.14 5.38 -22.52
CA ARG A 71 -13.35 5.90 -23.86
C ARG A 71 -14.09 7.23 -23.81
#